data_AF-A0AA42QUL6-F1
#
_entry.id   AF-A0AA42QUL6-F1
#
_cell.length_a   1.000
_cell.length_b   1.000
_cell.length_c   1.000
_cell.angle_alpha   90.00
_cell.angle_beta   90.00
_cell.angle_gamma   90.00
#
_symmetry.space_group_name_H-M   'P 1'
#
loop_
_entity.id
_entity.type
_entity.pdbx_description
1 polymer ?
#
loop_
_entity_poly.entity_id
_entity_poly.type
_entity_poly.pdbx_seq_one_letter_code
_entity_poly.pdbx_strand_id
1 'polypeptide(L)'
;MRASSQQIIQRIGETDQLYLQGNSPELALERADLRLQLVTLSQLRQEQVHFLQEAVVLLEQGRIEFEEMPLSLYLNLSLHLAKAYMLYFEITKEDRFALITQQILKPLTSYGQGDIYLFLAYASVSRKESALARHWLGKYAKSTEFDFVLLREHAAFIDLHQEDWFIKLMQSKLH
;
A
#
# COMPACT_ATOMS: atom_id res chain seq x y z
N MET A 1 12.86 -3.76 -16.35
CA MET A 1 13.76 -2.59 -16.20
C MET A 1 13.10 -1.63 -15.24
N ARG A 2 13.77 -1.23 -14.14
CA ARG A 2 13.25 -0.13 -13.31
C ARG A 2 13.40 1.17 -14.11
N ALA A 3 12.34 1.96 -14.24
CA ALA A 3 12.41 3.26 -14.88
C ALA A 3 13.42 4.14 -14.13
N SER A 4 14.23 4.92 -14.85
CA SER A 4 15.11 5.89 -14.22
C SER A 4 14.29 7.04 -13.63
N SER A 5 14.80 7.73 -12.60
CA SER A 5 14.10 8.89 -12.02
C SER A 5 13.75 9.95 -13.09
N GLN A 6 14.59 10.11 -14.13
CA GLN A 6 14.31 11.00 -15.26
C GLN A 6 13.07 10.58 -16.04
N GLN A 7 12.90 9.29 -16.33
CA GLN A 7 11.72 8.77 -17.04
C GLN A 7 10.45 8.97 -16.21
N ILE A 8 10.53 8.77 -14.88
CA ILE A 8 9.40 8.98 -13.98
C ILE A 8 9.01 10.46 -13.93
N ILE A 9 9.98 11.37 -13.79
CA ILE A 9 9.73 12.82 -13.77
C ILE A 9 9.11 13.29 -15.10
N GLN A 10 9.62 12.79 -16.23
CA GLN A 10 9.03 13.09 -17.53
C GLN A 10 7.56 12.63 -17.58
N ARG A 11 7.28 11.39 -17.13
CA ARG A 11 5.93 10.85 -17.13
C ARG A 11 4.98 11.59 -16.18
N ILE A 12 5.49 12.11 -15.06
CA ILE A 12 4.76 13.01 -14.18
C ILE A 12 4.33 14.27 -14.95
N GLY A 13 5.26 14.91 -15.67
CA GLY A 13 4.93 16.09 -16.47
C GLY A 13 3.87 15.82 -17.55
N GLU A 14 3.97 14.67 -18.23
CA GLU A 14 2.96 14.23 -19.22
C GLU A 14 1.59 14.04 -18.58
N THR A 15 1.51 13.32 -17.46
CA THR A 15 0.25 13.02 -16.78
C THR A 15 -0.37 14.25 -16.10
N ASP A 16 0.43 15.20 -15.64
CA ASP A 16 -0.05 16.49 -15.15
C ASP A 16 -0.62 17.35 -16.28
N GLN A 17 -0.05 17.28 -17.50
CA GLN A 17 -0.63 17.93 -18.67
C GLN A 17 -1.95 17.27 -19.11
N LEU A 18 -2.03 15.94 -19.04
CA LEU A 18 -3.28 15.20 -19.31
C LEU A 18 -4.39 15.59 -18.33
N TYR A 19 -4.05 15.81 -17.05
CA TYR A 19 -5.03 16.24 -16.04
C TYR A 19 -5.73 17.55 -16.43
N LEU A 20 -4.99 18.50 -17.05
CA LEU A 20 -5.55 19.75 -17.54
C LEU A 20 -6.53 19.57 -18.72
N GLN A 21 -6.45 18.45 -19.44
CA GLN A 21 -7.34 18.09 -20.55
C GLN A 21 -8.58 17.33 -20.07
N GLY A 22 -8.52 16.76 -18.87
CA GLY A 22 -9.59 15.99 -18.26
C GLY A 22 -9.01 14.97 -17.29
N ASN A 23 -9.58 14.90 -16.09
CA ASN A 23 -9.15 13.92 -15.10
C ASN A 23 -9.96 12.62 -15.24
N SER A 24 -9.34 11.50 -14.87
CA SER A 24 -10.01 10.21 -14.72
C SER A 24 -9.48 9.47 -13.49
N PRO A 25 -10.24 8.52 -12.93
CA PRO A 25 -9.76 7.68 -11.84
C PRO A 25 -8.42 6.97 -12.13
N GLU A 26 -8.24 6.51 -13.37
CA GLU A 26 -7.00 5.85 -13.84
C GLU A 26 -5.84 6.82 -13.88
N LEU A 27 -6.08 8.04 -14.37
CA LEU A 27 -5.06 9.08 -14.42
C LEU A 27 -4.66 9.52 -13.00
N ALA A 28 -5.62 9.66 -12.08
CA ALA A 28 -5.33 9.96 -10.67
C ALA A 28 -4.45 8.87 -10.03
N LEU A 29 -4.77 7.59 -10.29
CA LEU A 29 -3.99 6.45 -9.82
C LEU A 29 -2.56 6.46 -10.40
N GLU A 30 -2.42 6.64 -11.73
CA GLU A 30 -1.11 6.69 -12.39
C GLU A 30 -0.26 7.83 -11.84
N ARG A 31 -0.83 9.03 -11.74
CA ARG A 31 -0.16 10.21 -11.20
C ARG A 31 0.37 9.95 -9.80
N ALA A 32 -0.42 9.33 -8.93
CA ALA A 32 -0.02 9.01 -7.57
C ALA A 32 1.08 7.93 -7.53
N ASP A 33 0.93 6.85 -8.30
CA ASP A 33 1.92 5.77 -8.32
C ASP A 33 3.30 6.27 -8.78
N LEU A 34 3.36 7.17 -9.77
CA LEU A 34 4.62 7.80 -10.19
C LEU A 34 5.31 8.55 -9.04
N ARG A 35 4.57 9.27 -8.20
CA ARG A 35 5.13 9.91 -7.00
C ARG A 35 5.61 8.85 -6.00
N LEU A 36 4.84 7.78 -5.76
CA LEU A 36 5.27 6.68 -4.89
C LEU A 36 6.55 6.00 -5.39
N GLN A 37 6.74 5.87 -6.70
CA GLN A 37 8.00 5.39 -7.27
C GLN A 37 9.17 6.34 -6.95
N LEU A 38 8.98 7.66 -7.04
CA LEU A 38 10.01 8.63 -6.63
C LEU A 38 10.34 8.55 -5.13
N VAL A 39 9.35 8.30 -4.26
CA VAL A 39 9.60 8.04 -2.83
C VAL A 39 10.59 6.89 -2.65
N THR A 40 10.40 5.78 -3.38
CA THR A 40 11.30 4.62 -3.27
C THR A 40 12.69 4.84 -3.84
N LEU A 41 12.85 5.79 -4.76
CA LEU A 41 14.13 6.09 -5.39
C LEU A 41 14.92 7.17 -4.63
N SER A 42 14.24 8.13 -4.02
CA SER A 42 14.88 9.21 -3.29
C SER A 42 15.60 8.70 -2.03
N GLN A 43 16.78 9.27 -1.78
CA GLN A 43 17.56 9.05 -0.56
C GLN A 43 17.38 10.21 0.45
N LEU A 44 16.63 11.25 0.08
CA LEU A 44 16.42 12.43 0.90
C LEU A 44 15.04 12.37 1.55
N ARG A 45 15.01 12.31 2.87
CA ARG A 45 13.77 12.23 3.66
C ARG A 45 12.78 13.35 3.31
N GLN A 46 13.26 14.57 3.07
CA GLN A 46 12.41 15.71 2.71
C GLN A 46 11.71 15.50 1.37
N GLU A 47 12.43 15.00 0.35
CA GLU A 47 11.84 14.68 -0.95
C GLU A 47 10.84 13.53 -0.84
N GLN A 48 11.19 12.47 -0.11
CA GLN A 48 10.28 11.35 0.14
C GLN A 48 8.96 11.83 0.76
N VAL A 49 9.03 12.67 1.79
CA VAL A 49 7.84 13.25 2.42
C VAL A 49 7.06 14.12 1.43
N HIS A 50 7.73 14.94 0.63
CA HIS A 50 7.08 15.78 -0.37
C HIS A 50 6.30 14.95 -1.40
N PHE A 51 6.94 13.95 -2.02
CA PHE A 51 6.27 13.06 -2.97
C PHE A 51 5.15 12.25 -2.33
N LEU A 52 5.30 11.83 -1.08
CA LEU A 52 4.22 11.17 -0.34
C LEU A 52 3.02 12.09 -0.10
N GLN A 53 3.24 13.38 0.17
CA GLN A 53 2.15 14.36 0.34
C GLN A 53 1.35 14.48 -0.95
N GLU A 54 2.04 14.65 -2.08
CA GLU A 54 1.40 14.70 -3.39
C GLU A 54 0.64 13.42 -3.71
N ALA A 55 1.25 12.25 -3.50
CA ALA A 55 0.61 10.96 -3.76
C ALA A 55 -0.67 10.77 -2.93
N VAL A 56 -0.62 11.08 -1.62
CA VAL A 56 -1.79 10.95 -0.74
C VAL A 56 -2.91 11.88 -1.20
N VAL A 57 -2.63 13.14 -1.53
CA VAL A 57 -3.66 14.08 -2.01
C VAL A 57 -4.33 13.54 -3.27
N LEU A 58 -3.54 13.07 -4.25
CA LEU A 58 -4.06 12.51 -5.49
C LEU A 58 -4.94 11.27 -5.26
N LEU A 59 -4.53 10.39 -4.33
CA LEU A 59 -5.26 9.15 -4.04
C LEU A 59 -6.54 9.40 -3.23
N GLU A 60 -6.51 10.30 -2.25
CA GLU A 60 -7.71 10.69 -1.49
C GLU A 60 -8.73 11.36 -2.41
N GLN A 61 -8.28 12.33 -3.22
CA GLN A 61 -9.14 13.01 -4.18
C GLN A 61 -9.70 12.03 -5.21
N GLY A 62 -8.85 11.18 -5.79
CA GLY A 62 -9.25 10.21 -6.80
C GLY A 62 -10.29 9.21 -6.30
N ARG A 63 -10.37 8.93 -4.99
CA ARG A 63 -11.38 8.02 -4.42
C ARG A 63 -12.79 8.64 -4.29
N ILE A 64 -12.91 9.97 -4.36
CA ILE A 64 -14.17 10.68 -4.04
C ILE A 64 -14.63 11.66 -5.11
N GLU A 65 -13.75 12.09 -6.01
CA GLU A 65 -14.07 13.15 -6.99
C GLU A 65 -14.92 12.66 -8.17
N PHE A 66 -15.04 11.35 -8.36
CA PHE A 66 -15.74 10.75 -9.51
C PHE A 66 -17.05 10.11 -9.08
N GLU A 67 -18.15 10.49 -9.75
CA GLU A 67 -19.49 9.95 -9.48
C GLU A 67 -19.62 8.46 -9.82
N GLU A 68 -18.96 8.02 -10.90
CA GLU A 68 -18.93 6.63 -11.34
C GLU A 68 -17.49 6.12 -11.42
N MET A 69 -17.22 4.97 -10.78
CA MET A 69 -15.92 4.32 -10.81
C MET A 69 -16.07 2.80 -10.72
N PRO A 70 -15.34 2.02 -11.54
CA PRO A 70 -15.27 0.58 -11.35
C PRO A 70 -14.77 0.22 -9.95
N LEU A 71 -15.42 -0.73 -9.29
CA LEU A 71 -15.03 -1.18 -7.96
C LEU A 71 -13.55 -1.60 -7.90
N SER A 72 -13.05 -2.28 -8.92
CA SER A 72 -11.64 -2.68 -9.01
C SER A 72 -10.69 -1.49 -8.91
N LEU A 73 -11.03 -0.37 -9.54
CA LEU A 73 -10.21 0.83 -9.52
C LEU A 73 -10.29 1.56 -8.18
N TYR A 74 -11.47 1.58 -7.55
CA TYR A 74 -11.63 2.10 -6.18
C TYR A 74 -10.78 1.31 -5.16
N LEU A 75 -10.75 -0.02 -5.30
CA LEU A 75 -9.92 -0.88 -4.46
C LEU A 75 -8.43 -0.62 -4.71
N ASN A 76 -8.02 -0.46 -5.97
CA ASN A 76 -6.63 -0.12 -6.32
C ASN A 76 -6.20 1.23 -5.73
N LEU A 77 -7.02 2.27 -5.86
CA LEU A 77 -6.75 3.57 -5.23
C LEU A 77 -6.63 3.45 -3.71
N SER A 78 -7.52 2.68 -3.08
CA SER A 78 -7.51 2.47 -1.63
C SER A 78 -6.26 1.71 -1.15
N LEU A 79 -5.79 0.72 -1.93
CA LEU A 79 -4.55 -0.01 -1.66
C LEU A 79 -3.31 0.87 -1.84
N HIS A 80 -3.26 1.70 -2.90
CA HIS A 80 -2.16 2.64 -3.09
C HIS A 80 -2.12 3.69 -1.98
N LEU A 81 -3.29 4.13 -1.50
CA LEU A 81 -3.39 5.08 -0.38
C LEU A 81 -2.88 4.44 0.92
N ALA A 82 -3.30 3.21 1.20
CA ALA A 82 -2.77 2.43 2.33
C ALA A 82 -1.24 2.25 2.24
N LYS A 83 -0.72 1.94 1.05
CA LYS A 83 0.73 1.85 0.80
C LYS A 83 1.44 3.17 1.08
N ALA A 84 0.88 4.30 0.63
CA ALA A 84 1.44 5.63 0.89
C ALA A 84 1.50 5.93 2.40
N TYR A 85 0.45 5.62 3.15
CA TYR A 85 0.46 5.77 4.61
C TYR A 85 1.43 4.81 5.31
N MET A 86 1.57 3.57 4.85
CA MET A 86 2.61 2.69 5.41
C MET A 86 4.03 3.18 5.10
N LEU A 87 4.29 3.80 3.95
CA LEU A 87 5.57 4.45 3.66
C LEU A 87 5.80 5.67 4.59
N TYR A 88 4.77 6.46 4.87
CA TYR A 88 4.84 7.49 5.91
C TYR A 88 5.21 6.92 7.27
N PHE A 89 4.56 5.81 7.68
CA PHE A 89 4.92 5.12 8.90
C PHE A 89 6.40 4.69 8.87
N GLU A 90 6.91 4.12 7.77
CA GLU A 90 8.30 3.69 7.70
C GLU A 90 9.30 4.83 7.88
N ILE A 91 9.00 6.01 7.34
CA ILE A 91 9.87 7.19 7.41
C ILE A 91 9.78 7.89 8.78
N THR A 92 8.59 7.97 9.35
CA THR A 92 8.30 8.80 10.53
C THR A 92 8.20 8.01 11.83
N LYS A 93 7.85 6.73 11.73
CA LYS A 93 7.48 5.83 12.82
C LYS A 93 6.30 6.32 13.66
N GLU A 94 5.43 7.14 13.07
CA GLU A 94 4.23 7.64 13.75
C GLU A 94 3.05 6.65 13.60
N ASP A 95 2.57 6.11 14.71
CA ASP A 95 1.50 5.10 14.76
C ASP A 95 0.20 5.50 14.04
N ARG A 96 -0.09 6.80 13.96
CA ARG A 96 -1.30 7.32 13.29
C ARG A 96 -1.40 6.85 11.84
N PHE A 97 -0.29 6.69 11.14
CA PHE A 97 -0.32 6.29 9.74
C PHE A 97 -0.72 4.83 9.56
N ALA A 98 -0.26 3.94 10.46
CA ALA A 98 -0.74 2.56 10.49
C ALA A 98 -2.23 2.48 10.92
N LEU A 99 -2.68 3.37 11.81
CA LEU A 99 -4.11 3.48 12.15
C LEU A 99 -4.95 3.91 10.94
N ILE A 100 -4.52 4.92 10.17
CA ILE A 100 -5.20 5.38 8.97
C ILE A 100 -5.29 4.25 7.93
N THR A 101 -4.19 3.52 7.70
CA THR A 101 -4.19 2.32 6.84
C THR A 101 -5.28 1.33 7.24
N GLN A 102 -5.44 1.06 8.54
CA GLN A 102 -6.51 0.18 9.01
C GLN A 102 -7.91 0.76 8.79
N GLN A 103 -8.10 2.06 8.98
CA GLN A 103 -9.38 2.74 8.79
C GLN A 103 -9.82 2.72 7.32
N ILE A 104 -8.87 2.82 6.39
CA ILE A 104 -9.13 2.73 4.95
C ILE A 104 -9.51 1.30 4.55
N LEU A 105 -8.77 0.30 5.03
CA LEU A 105 -8.85 -1.06 4.48
C LEU A 105 -9.87 -1.97 5.19
N LYS A 106 -10.14 -1.78 6.49
CA LYS A 106 -11.10 -2.63 7.23
C LYS A 106 -12.48 -2.71 6.55
N PRO A 107 -13.09 -1.59 6.09
CA PRO A 107 -14.38 -1.63 5.40
C PRO A 107 -14.36 -2.41 4.08
N LEU A 108 -13.18 -2.59 3.48
CA LEU A 108 -13.02 -3.21 2.15
C LEU A 108 -12.74 -4.71 2.23
N THR A 109 -12.64 -5.28 3.43
CA THR A 109 -12.32 -6.70 3.63
C THR A 109 -13.36 -7.65 3.05
N SER A 110 -14.61 -7.23 2.89
CA SER A 110 -15.68 -8.04 2.28
C SER A 110 -15.43 -8.35 0.79
N TYR A 111 -14.58 -7.58 0.12
CA TYR A 111 -14.26 -7.79 -1.30
C TYR A 111 -13.22 -8.89 -1.55
N GLY A 112 -12.63 -9.46 -0.48
CA GLY A 112 -11.84 -10.69 -0.58
C GLY A 112 -10.46 -10.57 -1.20
N GLN A 113 -9.95 -9.37 -1.48
CA GLN A 113 -8.60 -9.18 -2.01
C GLN A 113 -7.53 -9.47 -0.94
N GLY A 114 -6.53 -10.26 -1.31
CA GLY A 114 -5.43 -10.67 -0.45
C GLY A 114 -4.56 -9.49 -0.02
N ASP A 115 -4.25 -8.57 -0.93
CA ASP A 115 -3.44 -7.38 -0.63
C ASP A 115 -4.03 -6.53 0.51
N ILE A 116 -5.36 -6.47 0.60
CA ILE A 116 -6.05 -5.78 1.72
C ILE A 116 -5.69 -6.45 3.05
N TYR A 117 -5.71 -7.78 3.11
CA TYR A 117 -5.34 -8.51 4.31
C TYR A 117 -3.85 -8.37 4.63
N LEU A 118 -2.98 -8.35 3.62
CA LEU A 118 -1.55 -8.17 3.81
C LEU A 118 -1.23 -6.79 4.42
N PHE A 119 -1.80 -5.70 3.89
CA PHE A 119 -1.61 -4.36 4.43
C PHE A 119 -2.24 -4.19 5.81
N LEU A 120 -3.38 -4.83 6.08
CA LEU A 120 -3.97 -4.85 7.42
C LEU A 120 -3.09 -5.60 8.43
N ALA A 121 -2.48 -6.71 8.02
CA ALA A 121 -1.50 -7.43 8.83
C ALA A 121 -0.28 -6.56 9.12
N TYR A 122 0.29 -5.95 8.08
CA TYR A 122 1.44 -5.05 8.20
C TYR A 122 1.15 -3.91 9.18
N ALA A 123 0.05 -3.18 9.00
CA ALA A 123 -0.36 -2.10 9.91
C ALA A 123 -0.60 -2.60 11.35
N SER A 124 -1.13 -3.80 11.53
CA SER A 124 -1.33 -4.41 12.86
C SER A 124 0.00 -4.75 13.54
N VAL A 125 0.97 -5.27 12.80
CA VAL A 125 2.31 -5.56 13.34
C VAL A 125 3.04 -4.28 13.71
N SER A 126 3.02 -3.27 12.85
CA SER A 126 3.56 -1.93 13.13
C SER A 126 3.02 -1.33 14.43
N ARG A 127 1.76 -1.66 14.77
CA ARG A 127 1.08 -1.20 15.99
C ARG A 127 1.14 -2.20 17.16
N LYS A 128 1.92 -3.27 17.03
CA LYS A 128 2.09 -4.34 18.04
C LYS A 128 0.78 -5.06 18.40
N GLU A 129 -0.16 -5.13 17.47
CA GLU A 129 -1.46 -5.78 17.62
C GLU A 129 -1.41 -7.26 17.17
N SER A 130 -0.67 -8.11 17.91
CA SER A 130 -0.36 -9.49 17.50
C SER A 130 -1.60 -10.34 17.13
N ALA A 131 -2.69 -10.25 17.90
CA ALA A 131 -3.92 -10.98 17.60
C ALA A 131 -4.55 -10.57 16.26
N LEU A 132 -4.52 -9.28 15.93
CA LEU A 132 -5.01 -8.77 14.64
C LEU A 132 -4.06 -9.12 13.51
N ALA A 133 -2.75 -9.01 13.72
CA ALA A 133 -1.76 -9.45 12.75
C ALA A 133 -1.97 -10.91 12.35
N ARG A 134 -2.14 -11.80 13.34
CA ARG A 134 -2.45 -13.22 13.12
C ARG A 134 -3.78 -13.42 12.38
N HIS A 135 -4.82 -12.67 12.74
CA HIS A 135 -6.11 -12.75 12.07
C HIS A 135 -5.99 -12.43 10.57
N TRP A 136 -5.33 -11.32 10.24
CA TRP A 136 -5.18 -10.86 8.86
C TRP A 136 -4.25 -11.75 8.05
N LEU A 137 -3.12 -12.19 8.60
CA LEU A 137 -2.24 -13.15 7.93
C LEU A 137 -2.91 -14.51 7.72
N GLY A 138 -3.77 -14.95 8.63
CA GLY A 138 -4.57 -16.15 8.45
C GLY A 138 -5.59 -16.04 7.29
N LYS A 139 -6.10 -14.83 7.02
CA LYS A 139 -6.95 -14.56 5.84
C LYS A 139 -6.11 -14.45 4.57
N TYR A 140 -5.01 -13.72 4.61
CA TYR A 140 -4.06 -13.59 3.50
C TYR A 140 -3.53 -14.95 3.03
N ALA A 141 -3.16 -15.82 3.95
CA ALA A 141 -2.73 -17.17 3.61
C ALA A 141 -3.79 -18.02 2.90
N LYS A 142 -5.07 -17.64 2.95
CA LYS A 142 -6.15 -18.36 2.27
C LYS A 142 -6.54 -17.71 0.93
N SER A 143 -6.02 -16.53 0.60
CA SER A 143 -6.31 -15.89 -0.69
C SER A 143 -5.48 -16.50 -1.81
N THR A 144 -5.92 -16.27 -3.05
CA THR A 144 -5.20 -16.64 -4.27
C THR A 144 -3.96 -15.78 -4.53
N GLU A 145 -3.85 -14.64 -3.84
CA GLU A 145 -2.76 -13.66 -3.93
C GLU A 145 -1.66 -13.90 -2.88
N PHE A 146 -1.70 -15.04 -2.18
CA PHE A 146 -0.70 -15.37 -1.18
C PHE A 146 0.69 -15.50 -1.82
N ASP A 147 1.63 -14.69 -1.35
CA ASP A 147 3.04 -14.75 -1.73
C ASP A 147 3.89 -15.16 -0.52
N PHE A 148 4.42 -16.38 -0.59
CA PHE A 148 5.28 -16.96 0.43
C PHE A 148 6.59 -16.17 0.61
N VAL A 149 7.21 -15.76 -0.49
CA VAL A 149 8.50 -15.07 -0.48
C VAL A 149 8.33 -13.69 0.15
N LEU A 150 7.28 -12.98 -0.25
CA LEU A 150 6.93 -11.68 0.32
C LEU A 150 6.72 -11.77 1.84
N LEU A 151 5.91 -12.72 2.31
CA LEU A 151 5.64 -12.86 3.74
C LEU A 151 6.88 -13.27 4.53
N ARG A 152 7.78 -14.07 3.93
CA ARG A 152 9.03 -14.49 4.54
C ARG A 152 10.04 -13.35 4.67
N GLU A 153 10.17 -12.51 3.64
CA GLU A 153 11.27 -11.55 3.50
C GLU A 153 10.92 -10.13 3.95
N HIS A 154 9.63 -9.80 4.03
CA HIS A 154 9.22 -8.45 4.38
C HIS A 154 9.63 -8.08 5.81
N ALA A 155 10.36 -6.96 5.94
CA ALA A 155 11.01 -6.55 7.19
C ALA A 155 10.04 -6.43 8.37
N ALA A 156 8.82 -5.95 8.12
CA ALA A 156 7.80 -5.81 9.17
C ALA A 156 7.38 -7.13 9.81
N PHE A 157 7.62 -8.29 9.18
CA PHE A 157 7.22 -9.59 9.69
C PHE A 157 8.39 -10.38 10.30
N ILE A 158 9.61 -9.82 10.33
CA ILE A 158 10.80 -10.52 10.85
C ILE A 158 10.57 -11.05 12.27
N ASP A 159 10.01 -10.23 13.16
CA ASP A 159 9.76 -10.63 14.54
C ASP A 159 8.74 -11.77 14.65
N LEU A 160 7.84 -11.91 13.66
CA LEU A 160 6.86 -13.00 13.65
C LEU A 160 7.51 -14.36 13.37
N HIS A 161 8.71 -14.42 12.80
CA HIS A 161 9.40 -15.71 12.57
C HIS A 161 9.76 -16.45 13.87
N GLN A 162 9.70 -15.76 15.02
CA GLN A 162 9.91 -16.36 16.33
C GLN A 162 8.60 -16.89 16.95
N GLU A 163 7.45 -16.61 16.34
CA GLU A 163 6.13 -16.98 16.85
C GLU A 163 5.71 -18.37 16.34
N ASP A 164 5.39 -19.28 17.26
CA ASP A 164 4.97 -20.66 16.94
C ASP A 164 3.83 -20.73 15.91
N TRP A 165 2.87 -19.80 16.01
CA TRP A 165 1.72 -19.78 15.10
C TRP A 165 2.11 -19.36 13.68
N PHE A 166 3.12 -18.49 13.54
CA PHE A 166 3.59 -18.01 12.24
C PHE A 166 4.50 -19.05 11.59
N ILE A 167 5.36 -19.72 12.36
CA ILE A 167 6.14 -20.87 11.88
C ILE A 167 5.21 -21.95 11.30
N LYS A 168 4.13 -22.29 12.03
CA LYS A 168 3.11 -23.25 11.55
C LYS A 168 2.40 -22.76 10.29
N LEU A 169 2.07 -21.46 10.22
CA LEU A 169 1.46 -20.85 9.05
C LEU A 169 2.36 -21.01 7.82
N MET A 170 3.65 -20.65 7.94
CA MET A 170 4.62 -20.75 6.84
C MET A 170 4.85 -22.20 6.41
N GLN A 171 4.99 -23.14 7.36
CA GLN A 171 5.14 -24.56 7.05
C GLN A 171 3.95 -25.13 6.27
N SER A 172 2.73 -24.71 6.60
CA SER A 172 1.51 -25.16 5.90
C SER A 172 1.44 -24.75 4.42
N LYS A 173 2.33 -23.85 3.98
CA LYS A 173 2.38 -23.30 2.62
C LYS A 173 3.58 -23.76 1.79
N LEU A 174 4.46 -24.57 2.37
CA LEU A 174 5.58 -25.20 1.66
C LEU A 174 5.19 -26.50 0.92
N HIS A 175 3.92 -26.91 1.01
CA HIS A 175 3.37 -28.16 0.46
C HIS A 175 2.36 -27.90 -0.65
#